data_AF-A0A3P8WEU8-F1
#
_entry.id   AF-A0A3P8WEU8-F1
#
_cell.length_a   1.000
_cell.length_b   1.000
_cell.length_c   1.000
_cell.angle_alpha   90.00
_cell.angle_beta   90.00
_cell.angle_gamma   90.00
#
_symmetry.space_group_name_H-M   'P 1'
#
loop_
_entity.id
_entity.type
_entity.pdbx_description
1 polymer ?
#
loop_
_entity_poly.entity_id
_entity_poly.type
_entity_poly.pdbx_seq_one_letter_code
_entity_poly.pdbx_strand_id
1 'polypeptide(L)'
;MGVKNPLHRKKLQLALKAFTTKVVEKSSELDHIWVTRWLDDIGLPQYKDQFHEARVDGRMIQYLTVNDLLTLKVTSQLHHLSIKCAIHVLHANKFNPHCLRRRRSPSEVVQWSNHRVMEWLRVVDLAEYAPNLRGSGVHGGLVILEPRFTSETLALLLNIPPQKTLLRRHLATAFSALVGTQATQEKREYGNATGHVPLTTTAKVKPKKLGFTQFSHLRKRKPDESADYICPIDSGGLTVNGVSRMPSAALRGLSPSLERQAEKRESTAPNGEADGSKQ
;
A
#
# COMPACT_ATOMS: atom_id res chain seq x y z
N MET A 1 29.54 3.02 17.32
CA MET A 1 28.24 2.38 17.62
C MET A 1 28.21 0.99 16.98
N GLY A 2 28.31 -0.08 17.76
CA GLY A 2 28.41 -1.48 17.28
C GLY A 2 27.08 -2.10 16.82
N VAL A 3 26.28 -1.37 16.04
CA VAL A 3 24.96 -1.84 15.58
C VAL A 3 25.15 -2.89 14.47
N LYS A 4 24.87 -4.16 14.78
CA LYS A 4 25.04 -5.29 13.85
C LYS A 4 23.90 -5.40 12.83
N ASN A 5 22.67 -5.10 13.24
CA ASN A 5 21.50 -5.22 12.36
C ASN A 5 21.49 -4.09 11.31
N PRO A 6 21.48 -4.40 10.00
CA PRO A 6 21.46 -3.38 8.94
C PRO A 6 20.23 -2.47 8.99
N LEU A 7 19.07 -2.97 9.43
CA LEU A 7 17.84 -2.21 9.52
C LEU A 7 17.86 -1.21 10.69
N HIS A 8 18.49 -1.57 11.81
CA HIS A 8 18.72 -0.63 12.91
C HIS A 8 19.67 0.50 12.48
N ARG A 9 20.72 0.19 11.70
CA ARG A 9 21.60 1.22 11.11
C ARG A 9 20.83 2.13 10.17
N LYS A 10 20.00 1.57 9.30
CA LYS A 10 19.15 2.34 8.37
C LYS A 10 18.18 3.25 9.11
N LYS A 11 17.50 2.77 10.16
CA LYS A 11 16.62 3.57 11.02
C LYS A 11 17.35 4.81 11.55
N LEU A 12 18.54 4.62 12.10
CA LEU A 12 19.35 5.70 12.66
C LEU A 12 19.79 6.69 11.56
N GLN A 13 20.22 6.18 10.40
CA GLN A 13 20.59 7.02 9.26
C GLN A 13 19.43 7.90 8.78
N LEU A 14 18.22 7.35 8.67
CA LEU A 14 17.02 8.10 8.29
C LEU A 14 16.64 9.15 9.34
N ALA A 15 16.72 8.80 10.62
CA ALA A 15 16.46 9.74 11.72
C ALA A 15 17.46 10.92 11.72
N LEU A 16 18.77 10.62 11.55
CA LEU A 16 19.82 11.65 11.46
C LEU A 16 19.67 12.52 10.21
N LYS A 17 19.27 11.94 9.08
CA LYS A 17 18.99 12.69 7.85
C LYS A 17 17.85 13.68 8.09
N ALA A 18 16.73 13.24 8.65
CA ALA A 18 15.58 14.10 8.96
C ALA A 18 15.94 15.23 9.94
N PHE A 19 16.74 14.93 10.96
CA PHE A 19 17.23 15.94 11.90
C PHE A 19 18.11 16.98 11.20
N THR A 20 19.06 16.53 10.37
CA THR A 20 19.97 17.41 9.62
C THR A 20 19.23 18.30 8.62
N THR A 21 18.25 17.74 7.90
CA THR A 21 17.47 18.50 6.90
C THR A 21 16.35 19.34 7.51
N LYS A 22 16.06 19.18 8.80
CA LYS A 22 14.92 19.81 9.50
C LYS A 22 13.56 19.51 8.83
N VAL A 23 13.45 18.42 8.09
CA VAL A 23 12.21 18.01 7.42
C VAL A 23 11.40 17.14 8.38
N VAL A 24 10.19 17.61 8.72
CA VAL A 24 9.23 16.84 9.50
C VAL A 24 8.27 16.13 8.56
N GLU A 25 8.47 14.82 8.36
CA GLU A 25 7.58 13.99 7.56
C GLU A 25 6.46 13.40 8.43
N LYS A 26 5.22 13.35 7.93
CA LYS A 26 4.11 12.71 8.65
C LYS A 26 4.35 11.22 8.93
N SER A 27 5.14 10.55 8.10
CA SER A 27 5.59 9.17 8.31
C SER A 27 6.34 8.99 9.64
N SER A 28 6.90 10.06 10.21
CA SER A 28 7.60 10.02 11.50
C SER A 28 6.71 9.83 12.73
N GLU A 29 5.42 10.10 12.60
CA GLU A 29 4.43 9.93 13.68
C GLU A 29 4.05 8.46 13.86
N LEU A 30 4.36 7.61 12.89
CA LEU A 30 4.02 6.19 12.90
C LEU A 30 5.20 5.40 13.47
N ASP A 31 5.06 4.94 14.70
CA ASP A 31 6.08 4.13 15.34
C ASP A 31 6.08 2.67 14.84
N HIS A 32 7.06 1.89 15.32
CA HIS A 32 7.18 0.48 14.97
C HIS A 32 6.03 -0.39 15.51
N ILE A 33 5.33 0.04 16.57
CA ILE A 33 4.15 -0.67 17.10
C ILE A 33 2.99 -0.47 16.12
N TRP A 34 2.78 0.75 15.62
CA TRP A 34 1.81 1.05 14.58
C TRP A 34 2.10 0.21 13.32
N VAL A 35 3.36 0.12 12.88
CA VAL A 35 3.74 -0.70 11.71
C VAL A 35 3.38 -2.17 11.91
N THR A 36 3.57 -2.73 13.11
CA THR A 36 3.18 -4.12 13.37
C THR A 36 1.66 -4.33 13.30
N ARG A 37 0.84 -3.35 13.69
CA ARG A 37 -0.62 -3.41 13.54
C ARG A 37 -1.04 -3.23 12.09
N TRP A 38 -0.37 -2.34 11.37
CA TRP A 38 -0.57 -2.12 9.94
C TRP A 38 -0.32 -3.40 9.11
N LEU A 39 0.61 -4.27 9.54
CA LEU A 39 0.79 -5.58 8.92
C LEU A 39 -0.46 -6.47 9.01
N ASP A 40 -1.27 -6.38 10.07
CA ASP A 40 -2.59 -7.05 10.11
C ASP A 40 -3.53 -6.46 9.08
N ASP A 41 -3.58 -5.14 8.99
CA ASP A 41 -4.49 -4.42 8.11
C ASP A 41 -4.24 -4.73 6.64
N ILE A 42 -2.99 -5.01 6.25
CA ILE A 42 -2.64 -5.40 4.87
C ILE A 42 -2.66 -6.93 4.65
N GLY A 43 -2.94 -7.72 5.69
CA GLY A 43 -3.06 -9.17 5.61
C GLY A 43 -1.73 -9.93 5.63
N LEU A 44 -0.70 -9.37 6.29
CA LEU A 44 0.64 -9.95 6.44
C LEU A 44 1.09 -10.12 7.91
N PRO A 45 0.26 -10.67 8.82
CA PRO A 45 0.60 -10.80 10.23
C PRO A 45 1.84 -11.66 10.50
N GLN A 46 2.19 -12.58 9.60
CA GLN A 46 3.32 -13.48 9.75
C GLN A 46 4.69 -12.78 9.78
N TYR A 47 4.77 -11.51 9.37
CA TYR A 47 6.03 -10.74 9.36
C TYR A 47 6.20 -9.83 10.58
N LYS A 48 5.24 -9.81 11.50
CA LYS A 48 5.25 -8.89 12.65
C LYS A 48 6.52 -8.99 13.48
N ASP A 49 6.94 -10.20 13.84
CA ASP A 49 8.09 -10.39 14.71
C ASP A 49 9.37 -9.82 14.08
N GLN A 50 9.58 -10.06 12.78
CA GLN A 50 10.74 -9.53 12.07
C GLN A 50 10.72 -8.01 11.97
N PHE A 51 9.55 -7.41 11.67
CA PHE A 51 9.40 -5.95 11.63
C PHE A 51 9.56 -5.30 13.00
N HIS A 52 9.02 -5.93 14.04
CA HIS A 52 9.12 -5.48 15.43
C HIS A 52 10.58 -5.53 15.93
N GLU A 53 11.26 -6.66 15.76
CA GLU A 53 12.67 -6.83 16.15
C GLU A 53 13.58 -5.86 15.39
N ALA A 54 13.33 -5.64 14.09
CA ALA A 54 14.05 -4.66 13.28
C ALA A 54 13.64 -3.20 13.55
N ARG A 55 12.66 -2.94 14.43
CA ARG A 55 12.16 -1.61 14.80
C ARG A 55 11.74 -0.78 13.58
N VAL A 56 11.13 -1.42 12.57
CA VAL A 56 10.66 -0.75 11.34
C VAL A 56 9.54 0.23 11.70
N ASP A 57 9.77 1.52 11.49
CA ASP A 57 8.78 2.60 11.73
C ASP A 57 8.28 3.21 10.40
N GLY A 58 7.36 4.16 10.46
CA GLY A 58 6.78 4.80 9.28
C GLY A 58 7.81 5.51 8.41
N ARG A 59 8.86 6.10 8.98
CA ARG A 59 9.98 6.65 8.19
C ARG A 59 10.62 5.53 7.38
N MET A 60 10.96 4.41 8.02
CA MET A 60 11.55 3.28 7.30
C MET A 60 10.64 2.74 6.20
N ILE A 61 9.32 2.64 6.44
CA ILE A 61 8.33 2.15 5.48
C ILE A 61 8.42 2.88 4.13
N GLN A 62 8.58 4.20 4.15
CA GLN A 62 8.73 5.06 2.97
C GLN A 62 10.00 4.76 2.15
N TYR A 63 11.02 4.19 2.78
CA TYR A 63 12.35 3.98 2.22
C TYR A 63 12.76 2.51 2.19
N LEU A 64 11.82 1.57 2.35
CA LEU A 64 12.13 0.14 2.25
C LEU A 64 12.57 -0.21 0.83
N THR A 65 13.60 -1.04 0.72
CA THR A 65 14.09 -1.62 -0.54
C THR A 65 13.74 -3.10 -0.63
N VAL A 66 13.93 -3.69 -1.82
CA VAL A 66 13.82 -5.15 -2.02
C VAL A 66 14.73 -5.93 -1.06
N ASN A 67 15.95 -5.44 -0.81
CA ASN A 67 16.90 -6.10 0.08
C ASN A 67 16.48 -6.00 1.55
N ASP A 68 15.84 -4.91 1.96
CA ASP A 68 15.28 -4.77 3.30
C ASP A 68 14.15 -5.78 3.53
N LEU A 69 13.26 -5.93 2.54
CA LEU A 69 12.19 -6.92 2.59
C LEU A 69 12.73 -8.35 2.66
N LEU A 70 13.79 -8.67 1.90
CA LEU A 70 14.47 -9.97 1.99
C LEU A 70 15.10 -10.18 3.38
N THR A 71 15.70 -9.14 3.97
CA THR A 71 16.24 -9.18 5.35
C THR A 71 15.14 -9.42 6.38
N LEU A 72 13.95 -8.85 6.14
CA LEU A 72 12.73 -9.07 6.93
C LEU A 72 12.04 -10.41 6.63
N LYS A 73 12.69 -11.30 5.86
CA LYS A 73 12.19 -12.62 5.45
C LYS A 73 10.91 -12.58 4.58
N VAL A 74 10.61 -11.42 3.99
CA VAL A 74 9.56 -11.30 2.98
C VAL A 74 10.15 -11.74 1.65
N THR A 75 9.98 -13.02 1.28
CA THR A 75 10.54 -13.58 0.04
C THR A 75 9.51 -13.72 -1.08
N SER A 76 8.21 -13.66 -0.76
CA SER A 76 7.13 -13.81 -1.75
C SER A 76 7.04 -12.57 -2.63
N GLN A 77 6.98 -12.76 -3.96
CA GLN A 77 6.78 -11.67 -4.91
C GLN A 77 5.41 -11.01 -4.70
N LEU A 78 4.38 -11.79 -4.42
CA LEU A 78 3.05 -11.26 -4.10
C LEU A 78 3.08 -10.37 -2.86
N HIS A 79 3.84 -10.75 -1.83
CA HIS A 79 3.94 -9.95 -0.61
C HIS A 79 4.75 -8.66 -0.82
N HIS A 80 5.75 -8.66 -1.71
CA HIS A 80 6.42 -7.42 -2.12
C HIS A 80 5.45 -6.45 -2.80
N LEU A 81 4.61 -6.96 -3.71
CA LEU A 81 3.58 -6.15 -4.38
C LEU A 81 2.52 -5.65 -3.40
N SER A 82 2.10 -6.50 -2.47
CA SER A 82 1.19 -6.12 -1.38
C SER A 82 1.75 -4.95 -0.57
N ILE A 83 2.99 -5.07 -0.07
CA ILE A 83 3.64 -3.99 0.69
C ILE A 83 3.80 -2.73 -0.17
N LYS A 84 4.20 -2.86 -1.45
CA LYS A 84 4.28 -1.73 -2.39
C LYS A 84 2.96 -0.99 -2.52
N CYS A 85 1.87 -1.70 -2.81
CA CYS A 85 0.55 -1.10 -2.96
C CYS A 85 0.08 -0.46 -1.65
N ALA A 86 0.33 -1.09 -0.50
CA ALA A 86 -0.03 -0.51 0.79
C ALA A 86 0.76 0.77 1.11
N ILE A 87 2.06 0.83 0.76
CA ILE A 87 2.88 2.05 0.88
C ILE A 87 2.35 3.14 -0.05
N HIS A 88 1.96 2.80 -1.27
CA HIS A 88 1.33 3.76 -2.19
C HIS A 88 0.06 4.36 -1.58
N VAL A 89 -0.78 3.53 -0.95
CA VAL A 89 -1.99 4.01 -0.24
C VAL A 89 -1.62 4.95 0.91
N LEU A 90 -0.56 4.67 1.66
CA LEU A 90 -0.07 5.57 2.71
C LEU A 90 0.37 6.93 2.12
N HIS A 91 1.12 6.93 1.03
CA HIS A 91 1.52 8.16 0.34
C HIS A 91 0.31 8.98 -0.13
N ALA A 92 -0.65 8.34 -0.81
CA ALA A 92 -1.87 8.98 -1.29
C ALA A 92 -2.71 9.58 -0.15
N ASN A 93 -2.58 9.05 1.07
CA ASN A 93 -3.26 9.51 2.28
C ASN A 93 -2.34 10.29 3.24
N LYS A 94 -1.20 10.79 2.75
CA LYS A 94 -0.25 11.61 3.52
C LYS A 94 0.17 10.97 4.85
N PHE A 95 0.34 9.64 4.87
CA PHE A 95 0.67 8.82 6.05
C PHE A 95 -0.30 8.99 7.23
N ASN A 96 -1.58 9.27 6.95
CA ASN A 96 -2.60 9.27 7.99
C ASN A 96 -2.69 7.86 8.66
N PRO A 97 -2.53 7.74 9.99
CA PRO A 97 -2.52 6.45 10.70
C PRO A 97 -3.84 5.67 10.59
N HIS A 98 -4.90 6.32 10.14
CA HIS A 98 -6.23 5.76 9.99
C HIS A 98 -6.68 5.73 8.52
N CYS A 99 -5.77 5.65 7.56
CA CYS A 99 -6.14 5.59 6.14
C CYS A 99 -6.79 4.25 5.77
N LEU A 100 -6.35 3.13 6.35
CA LEU A 100 -6.98 1.82 6.17
C LEU A 100 -8.10 1.67 7.22
N ARG A 101 -9.37 1.78 6.82
CA ARG A 101 -10.51 1.71 7.76
C ARG A 101 -11.45 0.56 7.47
N ARG A 102 -11.96 -0.03 8.56
CA ARG A 102 -12.95 -1.13 8.55
C ARG A 102 -14.36 -0.70 8.10
N ARG A 103 -14.67 0.60 8.06
CA ARG A 103 -15.98 1.15 7.71
C ARG A 103 -15.84 2.25 6.65
N ARG A 104 -15.73 1.87 5.38
CA ARG A 104 -15.82 2.78 4.22
C ARG A 104 -16.81 2.23 3.19
N SER A 105 -17.42 3.12 2.43
CA SER A 105 -18.33 2.78 1.33
C SER A 105 -17.60 2.02 0.22
N PRO A 106 -18.32 1.31 -0.67
CA PRO A 106 -17.74 0.65 -1.84
C PRO A 106 -16.92 1.58 -2.75
N SER A 107 -17.13 2.90 -2.70
CA SER A 107 -16.37 3.88 -3.49
C SER A 107 -14.89 4.03 -3.09
N GLU A 108 -14.45 3.38 -2.00
CA GLU A 108 -13.11 3.57 -1.43
C GLU A 108 -12.36 2.23 -1.25
N VAL A 109 -12.59 1.27 -2.17
CA VAL A 109 -11.98 -0.07 -2.12
C VAL A 109 -10.48 -0.02 -1.91
N VAL A 110 -9.77 0.94 -2.53
CA VAL A 110 -8.31 1.08 -2.42
C VAL A 110 -7.81 1.19 -0.98
N GLN A 111 -8.67 1.61 -0.04
CA GLN A 111 -8.35 1.79 1.37
C GLN A 111 -8.86 0.66 2.28
N TRP A 112 -9.40 -0.41 1.69
CA TRP A 112 -9.89 -1.54 2.45
C TRP A 112 -8.73 -2.31 3.08
N SER A 113 -8.86 -2.62 4.37
CA SER A 113 -8.00 -3.60 5.02
C SER A 113 -8.32 -5.02 4.54
N ASN A 114 -7.42 -5.96 4.76
CA ASN A 114 -7.62 -7.40 4.55
C ASN A 114 -8.92 -7.89 5.21
N HIS A 115 -9.19 -7.42 6.44
CA HIS A 115 -10.44 -7.75 7.14
C HIS A 115 -11.68 -7.26 6.39
N ARG A 116 -11.63 -6.05 5.79
CA ARG A 116 -12.76 -5.54 5.02
C ARG A 116 -12.97 -6.32 3.72
N VAL A 117 -11.90 -6.79 3.07
CA VAL A 117 -12.00 -7.71 1.93
C VAL A 117 -12.64 -9.05 2.34
N MET A 118 -12.23 -9.61 3.48
CA MET A 118 -12.86 -10.82 4.03
C MET A 118 -14.35 -10.62 4.35
N GLU A 119 -14.74 -9.43 4.84
CA GLU A 119 -16.13 -9.10 5.09
C GLU A 119 -16.93 -8.97 3.79
N TRP A 120 -16.35 -8.36 2.75
CA TRP A 120 -16.98 -8.29 1.44
C TRP A 120 -17.26 -9.68 0.86
N LEU A 121 -16.35 -10.65 1.04
CA LEU A 121 -16.61 -12.04 0.64
C LEU A 121 -17.86 -12.63 1.31
N ARG A 122 -18.17 -12.24 2.55
CA ARG A 122 -19.42 -12.67 3.20
C ARG A 122 -20.65 -12.05 2.55
N VAL A 123 -20.57 -10.77 2.19
CA VAL A 123 -21.65 -10.02 1.52
C VAL A 123 -21.96 -10.59 0.12
N VAL A 124 -20.97 -11.20 -0.54
CA VAL A 124 -21.14 -11.84 -1.87
C VAL A 124 -21.26 -13.36 -1.78
N ASP A 125 -21.71 -13.91 -0.66
CA ASP A 125 -21.99 -15.34 -0.47
C ASP A 125 -20.77 -16.28 -0.65
N LEU A 126 -19.58 -15.81 -0.29
CA LEU A 126 -18.31 -16.56 -0.32
C LEU A 126 -17.64 -16.61 1.07
N ALA A 127 -18.44 -16.55 2.14
CA ALA A 127 -17.97 -16.49 3.53
C ALA A 127 -17.03 -17.65 3.91
N GLU A 128 -17.29 -18.86 3.40
CA GLU A 128 -16.50 -20.07 3.67
C GLU A 128 -15.04 -19.97 3.19
N TYR A 129 -14.77 -19.15 2.15
CA TYR A 129 -13.43 -18.98 1.58
C TYR A 129 -12.66 -17.82 2.23
N ALA A 130 -13.34 -16.91 2.93
CA ALA A 130 -12.74 -15.71 3.49
C ALA A 130 -11.52 -15.98 4.43
N PRO A 131 -11.51 -17.02 5.29
CA PRO A 131 -10.35 -17.31 6.14
C PRO A 131 -9.05 -17.57 5.37
N ASN A 132 -9.12 -18.03 4.11
CA ASN A 132 -7.96 -18.29 3.27
C ASN A 132 -7.18 -17.02 2.91
N LEU A 133 -7.77 -15.83 3.09
CA LEU A 133 -7.07 -14.56 2.87
C LEU A 133 -6.16 -14.13 4.02
N ARG A 134 -6.17 -14.82 5.17
CA ARG A 134 -5.23 -14.52 6.26
C ARG A 134 -3.81 -14.84 5.83
N GLY A 135 -2.90 -13.88 5.98
CA GLY A 135 -1.50 -14.05 5.58
C GLY A 135 -1.25 -13.98 4.07
N SER A 136 -2.28 -13.75 3.25
CA SER A 136 -2.16 -13.66 1.78
C SER A 136 -1.61 -12.32 1.26
N GLY A 137 -1.64 -11.28 2.10
CA GLY A 137 -1.35 -9.90 1.69
C GLY A 137 -2.45 -9.22 0.88
N VAL A 138 -3.62 -9.84 0.71
CA VAL A 138 -4.75 -9.24 -0.02
C VAL A 138 -5.39 -8.12 0.79
N HIS A 139 -5.40 -6.92 0.24
CA HIS A 139 -6.09 -5.74 0.75
C HIS A 139 -6.49 -4.84 -0.42
N GLY A 140 -7.26 -3.79 -0.15
CA GLY A 140 -7.81 -2.89 -1.14
C GLY A 140 -6.80 -2.28 -2.11
N GLY A 141 -5.67 -1.83 -1.58
CA GLY A 141 -4.56 -1.29 -2.36
C GLY A 141 -4.06 -2.27 -3.40
N LEU A 142 -3.80 -3.53 -3.03
CA LEU A 142 -3.40 -4.58 -3.97
C LEU A 142 -4.50 -4.86 -5.02
N VAL A 143 -5.76 -4.95 -4.58
CA VAL A 143 -6.91 -5.23 -5.46
C VAL A 143 -7.04 -4.17 -6.55
N ILE A 144 -6.87 -2.89 -6.21
CA ILE A 144 -7.07 -1.77 -7.13
C ILE A 144 -5.79 -1.44 -7.92
N LEU A 145 -4.64 -1.34 -7.26
CA LEU A 145 -3.43 -0.72 -7.83
C LEU A 145 -2.52 -1.70 -8.58
N GLU A 146 -2.62 -3.02 -8.33
CA GLU A 146 -1.82 -4.01 -9.08
C GLU A 146 -2.61 -4.50 -10.30
N PRO A 147 -2.21 -4.12 -11.53
CA PRO A 147 -2.96 -4.47 -12.74
C PRO A 147 -2.96 -5.98 -13.03
N ARG A 148 -1.98 -6.74 -12.52
CA ARG A 148 -1.97 -8.21 -12.63
C ARG A 148 -2.86 -8.92 -11.63
N PHE A 149 -3.39 -8.22 -10.62
CA PHE A 149 -4.27 -8.83 -9.62
C PHE A 149 -5.69 -8.89 -10.20
N THR A 150 -6.11 -10.08 -10.61
CA THR A 150 -7.43 -10.31 -11.23
C THR A 150 -8.32 -11.23 -10.38
N SER A 151 -9.55 -11.47 -10.84
CA SER A 151 -10.47 -12.40 -10.19
C SER A 151 -9.91 -13.83 -10.11
N GLU A 152 -9.08 -14.22 -11.09
CA GLU A 152 -8.38 -15.50 -11.17
C GLU A 152 -7.30 -15.60 -10.10
N THR A 153 -6.53 -14.52 -9.89
CA THR A 153 -5.55 -14.45 -8.79
C THR A 153 -6.26 -14.58 -7.44
N LEU A 154 -7.36 -13.86 -7.25
CA LEU A 154 -8.16 -13.93 -6.03
C LEU A 154 -8.72 -15.34 -5.81
N ALA A 155 -9.24 -16.00 -6.85
CA ALA A 155 -9.73 -17.37 -6.78
C ALA A 155 -8.64 -18.37 -6.34
N LEU A 156 -7.40 -18.18 -6.81
CA LEU A 156 -6.25 -19.00 -6.38
C LEU A 156 -5.95 -18.77 -4.89
N LEU A 157 -5.94 -17.53 -4.43
CA LEU A 157 -5.69 -17.20 -3.02
C LEU A 157 -6.82 -17.64 -2.09
N LEU A 158 -8.04 -17.74 -2.60
CA LEU A 158 -9.19 -18.32 -1.90
C LEU A 158 -9.21 -19.84 -1.91
N ASN A 159 -8.24 -20.50 -2.56
CA ASN A 159 -8.20 -21.96 -2.77
C ASN A 159 -9.46 -22.50 -3.46
N ILE A 160 -10.07 -21.74 -4.38
CA ILE A 160 -11.19 -22.21 -5.19
C ILE A 160 -10.62 -22.98 -6.38
N PRO A 161 -10.87 -24.29 -6.56
CA PRO A 161 -10.31 -25.06 -7.68
C PRO A 161 -10.82 -24.59 -9.06
N PRO A 162 -10.06 -24.76 -10.15
CA PRO A 162 -10.50 -24.41 -11.50
C PRO A 162 -11.78 -25.15 -11.94
N GLN A 163 -12.05 -26.32 -11.37
CA GLN A 163 -13.23 -27.14 -11.67
C GLN A 163 -14.53 -26.53 -11.11
N LYS A 164 -14.47 -25.65 -10.09
CA LYS A 164 -15.65 -24.98 -9.54
C LYS A 164 -16.04 -23.76 -10.39
N THR A 165 -16.43 -24.02 -11.65
CA THR A 165 -16.67 -22.99 -12.67
C THR A 165 -17.77 -22.00 -12.30
N LEU A 166 -18.87 -22.47 -11.69
CA LEU A 166 -19.96 -21.60 -11.23
C LEU A 166 -19.51 -20.62 -10.15
N LEU A 167 -18.75 -21.09 -9.15
CA LEU A 167 -18.19 -20.23 -8.10
C LEU A 167 -17.19 -19.23 -8.68
N ARG A 168 -16.32 -19.66 -9.61
CA ARG A 168 -15.35 -18.76 -10.25
C ARG A 168 -16.03 -17.68 -11.09
N ARG A 169 -17.11 -18.03 -11.80
CA ARG A 169 -17.93 -17.05 -12.53
C ARG A 169 -18.59 -16.05 -11.58
N HIS A 170 -19.19 -16.54 -10.48
CA HIS A 170 -19.78 -15.68 -9.45
C HIS A 170 -18.75 -14.71 -8.85
N LEU A 171 -17.58 -15.22 -8.47
CA LEU A 171 -16.47 -14.41 -7.96
C LEU A 171 -16.00 -13.38 -9.00
N ALA A 172 -15.91 -13.74 -10.28
CA ALA A 172 -15.50 -12.81 -11.34
C ALA A 172 -16.51 -11.66 -11.52
N THR A 173 -17.81 -11.96 -11.51
CA THR A 173 -18.87 -10.94 -11.55
C THR A 173 -18.82 -10.04 -10.32
N ALA A 174 -18.74 -10.62 -9.11
CA ALA A 174 -18.64 -9.86 -7.87
C ALA A 174 -17.38 -8.99 -7.81
N PHE A 175 -16.23 -9.52 -8.26
CA PHE A 175 -14.97 -8.78 -8.33
C PHE A 175 -15.05 -7.59 -9.28
N SER A 176 -15.65 -7.79 -10.46
CA SER A 176 -15.82 -6.71 -11.45
C SER A 176 -16.72 -5.59 -10.91
N ALA A 177 -17.79 -5.95 -10.21
CA ALA A 177 -18.65 -4.99 -9.51
C ALA A 177 -17.92 -4.25 -8.38
N LEU A 178 -17.04 -4.94 -7.64
CA LEU A 178 -16.23 -4.36 -6.57
C LEU A 178 -15.24 -3.32 -7.08
N VAL A 179 -14.44 -3.67 -8.10
CA VAL A 179 -13.35 -2.79 -8.58
C VAL A 179 -13.85 -1.67 -9.50
N GLY A 180 -15.06 -1.81 -10.04
CA GLY A 180 -15.67 -0.83 -10.92
C GLY A 180 -15.17 -0.93 -12.37
N THR A 181 -15.84 -0.20 -13.26
CA THR A 181 -15.64 -0.27 -14.72
C THR A 181 -14.22 0.13 -15.13
N GLN A 182 -13.70 1.21 -14.55
CA GLN A 182 -12.36 1.72 -14.88
C GLN A 182 -11.26 0.70 -14.55
N ALA A 183 -11.20 0.22 -13.30
CA ALA A 183 -10.17 -0.74 -12.90
C ALA A 183 -10.32 -2.09 -13.61
N THR A 184 -11.56 -2.50 -13.93
CA THR A 184 -11.82 -3.70 -14.75
C THR A 184 -11.21 -3.55 -16.14
N GLN A 185 -11.41 -2.38 -16.78
CA GLN A 185 -10.86 -2.10 -18.11
C GLN A 185 -9.33 -2.06 -18.09
N GLU A 186 -8.71 -1.37 -17.14
CA GLU A 186 -7.25 -1.28 -17.01
C GLU A 186 -6.60 -2.66 -16.82
N LYS A 187 -7.20 -3.53 -15.99
CA LYS A 187 -6.74 -4.92 -15.80
C LYS A 187 -6.87 -5.75 -17.06
N ARG A 188 -7.97 -5.58 -17.81
CA ARG A 188 -8.19 -6.26 -19.09
C ARG A 188 -7.18 -5.83 -20.16
N GLU A 189 -6.92 -4.53 -20.28
CA GLU A 189 -5.92 -3.98 -21.19
C GLU A 189 -4.52 -4.49 -20.85
N TYR A 190 -4.17 -4.52 -19.57
CA TYR A 190 -2.89 -5.05 -19.12
C TYR A 190 -2.74 -6.54 -19.44
N GLY A 191 -3.81 -7.34 -19.30
CA GLY A 191 -3.81 -8.76 -19.67
C GLY A 191 -3.73 -9.03 -21.18
N ASN A 192 -4.24 -8.10 -22.00
CA ASN A 192 -4.19 -8.18 -23.47
C ASN A 192 -2.90 -7.61 -24.07
N ALA A 193 -2.09 -6.89 -23.28
CA ALA A 193 -0.85 -6.30 -23.74
C ALA A 193 0.17 -7.39 -24.14
N THR A 194 0.87 -7.18 -25.25
CA THR A 194 1.90 -8.10 -25.73
C THR A 194 3.05 -8.21 -24.71
N GLY A 195 3.46 -9.44 -24.39
CA GLY A 195 4.51 -9.70 -23.39
C GLY A 195 4.06 -9.58 -21.93
N HIS A 196 2.75 -9.54 -21.66
CA HIS A 196 2.20 -9.60 -20.31
C HIS A 196 2.67 -10.87 -19.56
N VAL A 197 3.14 -10.69 -18.32
CA VAL A 197 3.49 -11.80 -17.42
C VAL A 197 2.43 -11.90 -16.31
N PRO A 198 1.71 -13.02 -16.20
CA PRO A 198 0.69 -13.20 -15.18
C PRO A 198 1.30 -13.21 -13.77
N LEU A 199 0.55 -12.74 -12.79
CA LEU A 199 0.97 -12.76 -11.40
C LEU A 199 0.96 -14.19 -10.87
N THR A 200 2.14 -14.69 -10.52
CA THR A 200 2.31 -15.99 -9.87
C THR A 200 2.27 -15.81 -8.35
N THR A 201 1.31 -16.44 -7.68
CA THR A 201 1.11 -16.29 -6.21
C THR A 201 2.22 -16.92 -5.37
N THR A 202 2.93 -17.91 -5.92
CA THR A 202 3.99 -18.68 -5.24
C THR A 202 5.41 -18.24 -5.61
N ALA A 203 5.55 -17.26 -6.51
CA ALA A 203 6.87 -16.81 -6.96
C ALA A 203 7.67 -16.18 -5.82
N LYS A 204 8.98 -16.47 -5.80
CA LYS A 204 9.92 -15.91 -4.82
C LYS A 204 10.82 -14.88 -5.48
N VAL A 205 11.06 -13.78 -4.76
CA VAL A 205 12.04 -12.75 -5.13
C VAL A 205 13.44 -13.31 -4.88
N LYS A 206 14.29 -13.25 -5.90
CA LYS A 206 15.71 -13.62 -5.78
C LYS A 206 16.52 -12.38 -5.39
N PRO A 207 17.53 -12.52 -4.50
CA PRO A 207 18.46 -11.44 -4.23
C PRO A 207 19.15 -11.02 -5.54
N LYS A 208 19.25 -9.71 -5.79
CA LYS A 208 20.14 -9.21 -6.85
C LYS A 208 21.58 -9.58 -6.43
N LYS A 209 22.19 -10.59 -7.06
CA LYS A 209 23.64 -10.82 -6.92
C LYS A 209 24.32 -9.61 -7.56
N LEU A 210 24.98 -8.78 -6.75
CA LEU A 210 25.92 -7.79 -7.25
C LEU A 210 27.04 -8.57 -7.96
N GLY A 211 26.97 -8.64 -9.30
CA GLY A 211 28.00 -9.28 -10.10
C GLY A 211 29.33 -8.57 -9.88
N PHE A 212 30.39 -9.35 -9.68
CA PHE A 212 31.78 -8.89 -9.48
C PHE A 212 32.40 -8.16 -10.70
N THR A 213 31.62 -7.75 -11.71
CA THR A 213 32.11 -7.27 -13.02
C THR A 213 31.96 -5.77 -13.24
N GLN A 214 32.01 -4.95 -12.19
CA GLN A 214 32.04 -3.48 -12.33
C GLN A 214 33.18 -2.87 -11.49
N PHE A 215 34.42 -3.31 -11.79
CA PHE A 215 35.65 -2.63 -11.36
C PHE A 215 36.16 -1.60 -12.39
N SER A 216 35.31 -1.18 -13.33
CA SER A 216 35.67 -0.16 -14.33
C SER A 216 34.59 0.93 -14.35
N HIS A 217 34.57 1.78 -13.32
CA HIS A 217 34.23 3.21 -13.38
C HIS A 217 34.13 3.76 -11.94
N LEU A 218 35.27 3.84 -11.26
CA LEU A 218 35.47 4.70 -10.09
C LEU A 218 35.43 6.18 -10.54
N ARG A 219 34.24 6.67 -10.89
CA ARG A 219 33.92 8.10 -10.86
C ARG A 219 32.57 8.28 -10.17
N LYS A 220 32.64 8.34 -8.84
CA LYS A 220 31.87 9.25 -7.95
C LYS A 220 30.47 9.67 -8.45
N ARG A 221 29.61 8.74 -8.84
CA ARG A 221 28.16 8.93 -8.81
C ARG A 221 27.65 8.15 -7.61
N LYS A 222 27.12 8.85 -6.61
CA LYS A 222 26.31 8.21 -5.56
C LYS A 222 25.21 7.43 -6.30
N PRO A 223 25.05 6.12 -6.08
CA PRO A 223 23.87 5.41 -6.56
C PRO A 223 22.64 6.17 -6.05
N ASP A 224 21.71 6.48 -6.93
CA ASP A 224 20.46 7.11 -6.53
C ASP A 224 19.64 6.09 -5.72
N GLU A 225 19.76 6.12 -4.39
CA GLU A 225 19.07 5.18 -3.48
C GLU A 225 17.55 5.15 -3.68
N SER A 226 16.96 6.23 -4.23
CA SER A 226 15.53 6.32 -4.53
C SER A 226 15.02 5.35 -5.59
N ALA A 227 15.88 4.94 -6.52
CA ALA A 227 15.49 4.03 -7.61
C ALA A 227 15.24 2.59 -7.11
N ASP A 228 15.75 2.23 -5.93
CA ASP A 228 15.64 0.88 -5.37
C ASP A 228 14.55 0.74 -4.28
N TYR A 229 13.80 1.82 -3.99
CA TYR A 229 12.68 1.74 -3.06
C TYR A 229 11.53 0.90 -3.61
N ILE A 230 10.87 0.15 -2.73
CA ILE A 230 9.72 -0.71 -3.05
C ILE A 230 8.59 0.11 -3.70
N CYS A 231 8.34 1.30 -3.16
CA CYS A 231 7.44 2.30 -3.73
C CYS A 231 8.21 3.61 -3.88
N PRO A 232 8.66 3.97 -5.09
CA PRO A 232 9.32 5.24 -5.33
C PRO A 232 8.42 6.40 -4.89
N ILE A 233 9.04 7.42 -4.29
CA ILE A 233 8.36 8.66 -3.93
C ILE A 233 8.29 9.49 -5.21
N ASP A 234 7.09 9.77 -5.71
CA ASP A 234 6.90 10.71 -6.81
C ASP A 234 7.32 12.12 -6.32
N SER A 235 8.61 12.40 -6.47
CA SER A 235 9.17 13.73 -6.27
C SER A 235 8.79 14.51 -7.53
N GLY A 236 7.65 15.20 -7.50
CA GLY A 236 7.11 15.92 -8.65
C GLY A 236 8.17 16.83 -9.30
N GLY A 237 8.50 16.51 -10.55
CA GLY A 237 9.31 17.33 -11.45
C GLY A 237 8.90 17.03 -12.87
N LEU A 238 8.14 17.95 -13.48
CA LEU A 238 7.92 18.00 -14.92
C LEU A 238 9.28 18.12 -15.61
N THR A 239 9.76 17.04 -16.22
CA THR A 239 10.77 17.12 -17.27
C THR A 239 10.14 16.64 -18.56
N VAL A 240 9.89 17.60 -19.44
CA VAL A 240 9.51 17.39 -20.84
C VAL A 240 10.62 16.60 -21.54
N ASN A 241 10.18 15.62 -22.34
CA ASN A 241 10.91 14.75 -23.27
C ASN A 241 11.59 13.48 -22.72
N GLY A 242 10.94 12.34 -23.01
CA GLY A 242 11.66 11.09 -23.27
C GLY A 242 11.18 9.83 -22.55
N VAL A 243 9.88 9.52 -22.64
CA VAL A 243 9.27 8.20 -22.32
C VAL A 243 9.44 7.72 -20.87
N SER A 244 8.50 8.12 -20.02
CA SER A 244 8.11 7.37 -18.82
C SER A 244 6.60 7.34 -18.77
N ARG A 245 6.02 6.18 -19.10
CA ARG A 245 4.57 5.97 -19.11
C ARG A 245 4.20 5.14 -17.88
N MET A 246 3.71 5.81 -16.84
CA MET A 246 2.72 5.23 -15.94
C MET A 246 1.58 6.24 -15.77
N PRO A 247 0.30 5.81 -15.75
CA PRO A 247 -0.81 6.72 -15.96
C PRO A 247 -1.02 7.60 -14.72
N SER A 248 -1.06 8.91 -14.94
CA SER A 248 -1.51 9.97 -14.02
C SER A 248 -3.01 9.86 -13.63
N ALA A 249 -3.62 8.67 -13.75
CA ALA A 249 -5.05 8.47 -13.62
C ALA A 249 -5.50 8.08 -12.20
N ALA A 250 -4.60 7.54 -11.35
CA ALA A 250 -4.95 7.13 -9.98
C ALA A 250 -5.28 8.29 -9.02
N LEU A 251 -4.99 9.53 -9.40
CA LEU A 251 -5.29 10.74 -8.60
C LEU A 251 -6.60 11.43 -8.99
N ARG A 252 -7.21 11.12 -10.15
CA ARG A 252 -8.43 11.83 -10.62
C ARG A 252 -9.74 11.28 -10.07
N GLY A 253 -9.72 10.22 -9.25
CA GLY A 253 -10.90 9.66 -8.59
C GLY A 253 -11.23 10.25 -7.21
N LEU A 254 -10.41 11.17 -6.70
CA LEU A 254 -10.65 11.80 -5.39
C LEU A 254 -11.39 13.13 -5.59
N SER A 255 -12.72 13.10 -5.51
CA SER A 255 -13.50 14.35 -5.47
C SER A 255 -13.15 15.16 -4.21
N PRO A 256 -12.97 16.50 -4.33
CA PRO A 256 -12.71 17.37 -3.19
C PRO A 256 -14.05 17.72 -2.52
N SER A 257 -14.55 16.88 -1.62
CA SER A 257 -15.76 17.17 -0.84
C SER A 257 -15.51 17.34 0.67
N LEU A 258 -14.27 17.20 1.14
CA LEU A 258 -13.95 17.30 2.57
C LEU A 258 -13.53 18.70 3.05
N GLU A 259 -13.31 19.67 2.16
CA GLU A 259 -12.98 21.04 2.59
C GLU A 259 -14.23 21.89 2.90
N ARG A 260 -15.39 21.60 2.30
CA ARG A 260 -16.57 22.48 2.41
C ARG A 260 -17.46 22.21 3.64
N GLN A 261 -17.19 21.18 4.43
CA GLN A 261 -17.98 20.85 5.63
C GLN A 261 -17.36 21.32 6.95
N ALA A 262 -16.09 21.74 6.96
CA ALA A 262 -15.45 22.26 8.16
C ALA A 262 -15.82 23.73 8.45
N GLU A 263 -16.04 24.55 7.42
CA GLU A 263 -16.34 25.99 7.59
C GLU A 263 -17.79 26.31 7.97
N LYS A 264 -18.73 25.35 7.83
CA LYS A 264 -20.16 25.60 8.10
C LYS A 264 -20.59 25.29 9.55
N ARG A 265 -19.66 24.91 10.42
CA ARG A 265 -19.95 24.62 11.85
C ARG A 265 -19.47 25.68 12.84
N GLU A 266 -18.82 26.75 12.37
CA GLU A 266 -18.27 27.79 13.25
C GLU A 266 -19.00 29.15 13.19
N SER A 267 -20.15 29.25 12.51
CA SER A 267 -20.89 30.52 12.36
C SER A 267 -22.36 30.47 12.78
N THR A 268 -22.66 29.81 13.90
CA THR A 268 -23.97 29.98 14.59
C THR A 268 -23.77 30.03 16.10
N ALA A 269 -23.44 31.22 16.62
CA ALA A 269 -23.70 31.58 18.02
C ALA A 269 -24.98 32.42 18.06
N PRO A 270 -25.97 32.14 18.93
CA PRO A 270 -27.14 32.99 19.04
C PRO A 270 -26.83 34.19 19.95
N ASN A 271 -27.21 35.38 19.48
CA ASN A 271 -27.41 36.55 20.34
C ASN A 271 -28.50 36.22 21.38
N GLY A 272 -28.16 36.32 22.65
CA GLY A 272 -29.09 36.25 23.78
C GLY A 272 -29.07 37.59 24.53
N GLU A 273 -30.24 38.19 24.60
CA GLU A 273 -30.56 39.51 25.13
C GLU A 273 -30.17 39.70 26.60
N ALA A 274 -29.79 40.94 26.92
CA ALA A 274 -29.72 41.45 28.27
C ALA A 274 -31.15 41.83 28.73
N ASP A 275 -31.58 41.29 29.87
CA ASP A 275 -32.74 41.82 30.59
C ASP A 275 -32.50 41.78 32.11
N GLY A 276 -32.93 42.86 32.77
CA GLY A 276 -33.60 42.77 34.06
C GLY A 276 -32.77 42.75 35.33
N SER A 277 -32.32 43.92 35.78
CA SER A 277 -32.04 44.22 37.19
C SER A 277 -33.27 43.96 38.07
N LYS A 278 -33.13 43.16 39.13
CA LYS A 278 -33.91 43.25 40.39
C LYS A 278 -33.25 42.42 41.51
N GLN A 279 -32.38 43.05 42.29
CA GLN A 279 -32.45 43.24 43.75
C GLN A 279 -31.18 43.94 44.22
#